data_AF-A0A1G5BGG0-F1
#
_entry.id   AF-A0A1G5BGG0-F1
#
_cell.length_a   1.000
_cell.length_b   1.000
_cell.length_c   1.000
_cell.angle_alpha   90.00
_cell.angle_beta   90.00
_cell.angle_gamma   90.00
#
_symmetry.space_group_name_H-M   'P 1'
#
loop_
_entity.id
_entity.type
_entity.pdbx_description
1 polymer ?
#
loop_
_entity_poly.entity_id
_entity_poly.type
_entity_poly.pdbx_seq_one_letter_code
_entity_poly.pdbx_strand_id
1 'polypeptide(L)'
;MVTHTICEYDKLLIKLFEKKNYEIHVLNIMNLSRKIFKEKYERVTEQSEGQCDYIALESKIKFDAKLPFEPWQIELLTNGKKHEADVMGWLNVLKEESIYEPLEHRCNRNYIKEKKLYQIMKMQIEKDRPDENIIFFIPYPIVYSESTSVFGQFASDYLDALYEALEKEVNLESREIFIIYPASEKNQFAIRTMKKTIVEYVYYEGMEEYFSYETMIRVE
;
A
#
# COMPACT_ATOMS: atom_id res chain seq x y z
N MET A 1 -4.01 -26.03 -11.84
CA MET A 1 -3.59 -24.63 -12.05
C MET A 1 -2.44 -24.36 -11.10
N VAL A 2 -1.24 -24.15 -11.64
CA VAL A 2 -0.05 -23.86 -10.84
C VAL A 2 0.31 -22.39 -11.04
N THR A 3 0.19 -21.63 -9.96
CA THR A 3 0.53 -20.21 -9.94
C THR A 3 2.02 -20.07 -9.60
N HIS A 4 2.78 -19.42 -10.48
CA HIS A 4 4.18 -19.07 -10.25
C HIS A 4 4.27 -17.57 -9.98
N THR A 5 4.67 -17.21 -8.77
CA THR A 5 4.90 -15.80 -8.40
C THR A 5 6.39 -15.52 -8.52
N ILE A 6 6.75 -14.54 -9.35
CA ILE A 6 8.08 -13.96 -9.42
C ILE A 6 8.05 -12.65 -8.63
N CYS A 7 8.90 -12.56 -7.62
CA CYS A 7 9.06 -11.36 -6.83
C CYS A 7 10.54 -11.08 -6.67
N GLU A 8 10.98 -10.00 -7.29
CA GLU A 8 12.37 -9.56 -7.31
C GLU A 8 12.44 -8.20 -6.63
N TYR A 9 13.35 -8.07 -5.68
CA TYR A 9 13.60 -6.82 -4.96
C TYR A 9 15.08 -6.50 -5.11
N ASP A 10 15.36 -5.28 -5.54
CA ASP A 10 16.72 -4.81 -5.72
C ASP A 10 17.28 -4.29 -4.37
N LYS A 11 18.61 -4.28 -4.23
CA LYS A 11 19.28 -3.63 -3.09
C LYS A 11 18.96 -2.13 -3.03
N LEU A 12 18.54 -1.52 -4.14
CA LEU A 12 18.06 -0.14 -4.21
C LEU A 12 16.71 0.08 -3.53
N LEU A 13 15.97 -0.98 -3.14
CA LEU A 13 14.68 -0.86 -2.44
C LEU A 13 14.75 0.15 -1.29
N ILE A 14 15.85 0.22 -0.55
CA ILE A 14 15.99 1.17 0.54
C ILE A 14 15.81 2.63 0.12
N LYS A 15 16.28 3.00 -1.09
CA LYS A 15 16.15 4.37 -1.60
C LYS A 15 14.69 4.79 -1.76
N LEU A 16 13.75 3.85 -1.92
CA LEU A 16 12.32 4.12 -1.93
C LEU A 16 11.86 4.70 -0.58
N PHE A 17 12.43 4.22 0.51
CA PHE A 17 12.13 4.63 1.89
C PHE A 17 12.95 5.86 2.34
N GLU A 18 14.09 6.13 1.70
CA GLU A 18 14.90 7.31 1.98
C GLU A 18 14.23 8.61 1.51
N LYS A 19 14.40 9.70 2.28
CA LYS A 19 14.02 11.07 1.91
C LYS A 19 12.60 11.23 1.35
N LYS A 20 11.67 10.36 1.78
CA LYS A 20 10.29 10.36 1.27
C LYS A 20 10.21 10.17 -0.25
N ASN A 21 11.15 9.44 -0.86
CA ASN A 21 11.15 9.19 -2.30
C ASN A 21 9.87 8.47 -2.77
N TYR A 22 9.34 7.55 -1.96
CA TYR A 22 8.06 6.88 -2.25
C TYR A 22 6.92 7.86 -2.54
N GLU A 23 6.92 9.06 -1.93
CA GLU A 23 5.87 10.06 -2.15
C GLU A 23 5.80 10.52 -3.61
N ILE A 24 6.95 10.60 -4.30
CA ILE A 24 7.00 10.96 -5.71
C ILE A 24 6.29 9.90 -6.56
N HIS A 25 6.53 8.62 -6.24
CA HIS A 25 5.93 7.52 -6.96
C HIS A 25 4.43 7.40 -6.65
N VAL A 26 4.02 7.62 -5.39
CA VAL A 26 2.61 7.71 -5.01
C VAL A 26 1.91 8.81 -5.80
N LEU A 27 2.49 10.01 -5.88
CA LEU A 27 1.93 11.12 -6.67
C LEU A 27 1.78 10.78 -8.15
N ASN A 28 2.78 10.12 -8.74
CA ASN A 28 2.72 9.70 -10.14
C ASN A 28 1.59 8.68 -10.36
N ILE A 29 1.47 7.70 -9.47
CA ILE A 29 0.38 6.71 -9.49
C ILE A 29 -0.99 7.38 -9.34
N MET A 30 -1.14 8.32 -8.40
CA MET A 30 -2.37 9.12 -8.23
C MET A 30 -2.73 9.85 -9.53
N ASN A 31 -1.76 10.51 -10.17
CA ASN A 31 -2.01 11.29 -11.39
C ASN A 31 -2.25 10.43 -12.65
N LEU A 32 -1.98 9.13 -12.59
CA LEU A 32 -2.31 8.13 -13.62
C LEU A 32 -3.71 7.54 -13.47
N SER A 33 -4.27 7.59 -12.26
CA SER A 33 -5.63 7.16 -11.96
C SER A 33 -6.66 7.97 -12.75
N ARG A 34 -7.75 7.30 -13.15
CA ARG A 34 -8.88 7.87 -13.88
C ARG A 34 -10.21 7.61 -13.17
N LYS A 35 -10.26 6.69 -12.21
CA LYS A 35 -11.48 6.28 -11.50
C LYS A 35 -11.46 6.69 -10.04
N ILE A 36 -10.36 6.48 -9.34
CA ILE A 36 -10.25 6.74 -7.90
C ILE A 36 -9.78 8.17 -7.64
N PHE A 37 -8.60 8.53 -8.14
CA PHE A 37 -8.05 9.88 -8.09
C PHE A 37 -8.31 10.58 -9.44
N LYS A 38 -9.44 11.28 -9.54
CA LYS A 38 -9.92 11.84 -10.82
C LYS A 38 -9.36 13.21 -11.17
N GLU A 39 -8.76 13.88 -10.20
CA GLU A 39 -8.20 15.22 -10.37
C GLU A 39 -6.72 15.17 -10.74
N LYS A 40 -6.11 16.33 -10.86
CA LYS A 40 -4.66 16.47 -10.80
C LYS A 40 -4.22 16.86 -9.41
N TYR A 41 -3.11 16.30 -8.99
CA TYR A 41 -2.55 16.46 -7.66
C TYR A 41 -1.14 17.01 -7.78
N GLU A 42 -0.75 17.85 -6.83
CA GLU A 42 0.61 18.36 -6.69
C GLU A 42 1.15 18.05 -5.30
N ARG A 43 2.48 17.91 -5.23
CA ARG A 43 3.18 17.77 -3.95
C ARG A 43 3.27 19.12 -3.25
N VAL A 44 3.03 19.15 -1.95
CA VAL A 44 3.25 20.34 -1.13
C VAL A 44 4.75 20.47 -0.84
N THR A 45 5.39 21.52 -1.34
CA THR A 45 6.85 21.70 -1.28
C THR A 45 7.36 22.34 0.01
N GLU A 46 6.53 23.07 0.74
CA GLU A 46 6.91 23.81 1.96
C GLU A 46 6.46 23.12 3.25
N GLN A 47 6.87 21.88 3.49
CA GLN A 47 6.49 21.11 4.70
C GLN A 47 7.16 21.66 5.97
N SER A 48 6.70 22.80 6.48
CA SER A 48 7.29 23.48 7.64
C SER A 48 6.83 22.92 9.00
N GLU A 49 5.67 22.24 9.08
CA GLU A 49 5.29 21.34 10.18
C GLU A 49 3.88 20.73 9.94
N GLY A 50 3.82 19.40 9.77
CA GLY A 50 2.58 18.62 9.73
C GLY A 50 1.65 18.85 8.53
N GLN A 51 2.13 19.45 7.44
CA GLN A 51 1.32 19.63 6.23
C GLN A 51 1.17 18.31 5.47
N CYS A 52 0.02 18.09 4.86
CA CYS A 52 -0.23 16.98 3.93
C CYS A 52 0.82 16.89 2.81
N ASP A 53 1.05 15.67 2.33
CA ASP A 53 1.98 15.44 1.21
C ASP A 53 1.44 15.98 -0.14
N TYR A 54 0.13 15.88 -0.40
CA TYR A 54 -0.47 16.30 -1.67
C TYR A 54 -1.76 17.08 -1.51
N ILE A 55 -2.03 17.93 -2.51
CA ILE A 55 -3.28 18.65 -2.65
C ILE A 55 -3.87 18.47 -4.05
N ALA A 56 -5.18 18.25 -4.12
CA ALA A 56 -5.91 18.26 -5.37
C ALA A 56 -6.01 19.69 -5.92
N LEU A 57 -5.68 19.89 -7.20
CA LEU A 57 -5.57 21.22 -7.79
C LEU A 57 -6.91 21.96 -7.84
N GLU A 58 -8.02 21.26 -8.08
CA GLU A 58 -9.35 21.86 -8.24
C GLU A 58 -10.10 21.92 -6.92
N SER A 59 -10.29 20.77 -6.26
CA SER A 59 -11.11 20.66 -5.04
C SER A 59 -10.38 21.09 -3.76
N LYS A 60 -9.05 21.22 -3.81
CA LYS A 60 -8.19 21.50 -2.65
C LYS A 60 -8.25 20.43 -1.55
N ILE A 61 -8.77 19.24 -1.87
CA ILE A 61 -8.74 18.10 -0.97
C ILE A 61 -7.29 17.70 -0.71
N LYS A 62 -6.98 17.42 0.56
CA LYS A 62 -5.64 17.09 1.04
C LYS A 62 -5.46 15.59 1.19
N PHE A 63 -4.25 15.12 0.94
CA PHE A 63 -3.87 13.72 1.02
C PHE A 63 -2.51 13.57 1.68
N ASP A 64 -2.39 12.61 2.57
CA ASP A 64 -1.13 12.27 3.23
C ASP A 64 -0.76 10.81 2.97
N ALA A 65 0.47 10.57 2.49
CA ALA A 65 0.91 9.22 2.17
C ALA A 65 1.71 8.62 3.32
N LYS A 66 1.24 7.46 3.77
CA LYS A 66 1.86 6.71 4.87
C LYS A 66 2.48 5.42 4.35
N LEU A 67 3.64 5.12 4.90
CA LEU A 67 4.26 3.80 4.86
C LEU A 67 3.86 3.05 6.13
N PRO A 68 3.05 1.97 6.07
CA PRO A 68 2.56 1.29 7.25
C PRO A 68 3.59 0.26 7.76
N PHE A 69 4.77 0.75 8.15
CA PHE A 69 5.85 -0.06 8.72
C PHE A 69 6.36 0.56 10.02
N GLU A 70 6.73 -0.30 10.97
CA GLU A 70 7.49 0.09 12.14
C GLU A 70 8.94 0.44 11.76
N PRO A 71 9.61 1.33 12.50
CA PRO A 71 11.00 1.72 12.20
C PRO A 71 11.93 0.52 12.07
N TRP A 72 11.83 -0.47 12.96
CA TRP A 72 12.69 -1.66 12.92
C TRP A 72 12.47 -2.52 11.66
N GLN A 73 11.27 -2.52 11.07
CA GLN A 73 11.03 -3.21 9.80
C GLN A 73 11.82 -2.53 8.69
N ILE A 74 11.83 -1.19 8.66
CA ILE A 74 12.63 -0.43 7.71
C ILE A 74 14.13 -0.58 8.01
N GLU A 75 14.51 -0.75 9.29
CA GLU A 75 15.91 -0.98 9.68
C GLU A 75 16.52 -2.28 9.13
N LEU A 76 15.69 -3.29 8.82
CA LEU A 76 16.15 -4.50 8.11
C LEU A 76 16.66 -4.18 6.69
N LEU A 77 16.13 -3.13 6.09
CA LEU A 77 16.58 -2.64 4.78
C LEU A 77 17.79 -1.71 4.91
N THR A 78 18.06 -1.14 6.09
CA THR A 78 19.27 -0.37 6.40
C THR A 78 19.41 0.01 7.88
N ASN A 79 20.64 -0.01 8.44
CA ASN A 79 20.96 0.81 9.63
C ASN A 79 22.03 1.87 9.35
N GLY A 80 22.11 2.31 8.09
CA GLY A 80 22.88 3.49 7.73
C GLY A 80 24.40 3.34 7.71
N LYS A 81 24.96 2.11 7.76
CA LYS A 81 26.35 1.74 7.34
C LYS A 81 26.83 0.34 7.76
N LYS A 82 26.13 -0.41 8.62
CA LYS A 82 26.74 -1.59 9.30
C LYS A 82 26.45 -2.96 8.66
N HIS A 83 25.50 -3.06 7.73
CA HIS A 83 25.17 -4.34 7.08
C HIS A 83 24.51 -4.13 5.71
N GLU A 84 24.59 -5.14 4.84
CA GLU A 84 23.81 -5.18 3.60
C GLU A 84 22.32 -5.27 3.91
N ALA A 85 21.47 -4.74 3.02
CA ALA A 85 20.01 -4.81 3.18
C ALA A 85 19.54 -6.27 3.25
N ASP A 86 18.81 -6.62 4.32
CA ASP A 86 18.18 -7.93 4.49
C ASP A 86 16.74 -7.90 3.96
N VAL A 87 16.63 -7.82 2.63
CA VAL A 87 15.36 -7.80 1.92
C VAL A 87 14.53 -9.06 2.19
N MET A 88 15.17 -10.22 2.30
CA MET A 88 14.46 -11.48 2.57
C MET A 88 13.96 -11.55 4.01
N GLY A 89 14.75 -11.10 4.99
CA GLY A 89 14.30 -10.95 6.38
C GLY A 89 13.12 -9.98 6.49
N TRP A 90 13.18 -8.86 5.77
CA TRP A 90 12.07 -7.90 5.68
C TRP A 90 10.80 -8.55 5.11
N LEU A 91 10.90 -9.27 3.97
CA LEU A 91 9.76 -9.97 3.38
C LEU A 91 9.21 -11.07 4.28
N ASN A 92 10.06 -11.79 5.00
CA ASN A 92 9.62 -12.84 5.93
C ASN A 92 8.79 -12.27 7.08
N VAL A 93 9.15 -11.09 7.59
CA VAL A 93 8.35 -10.36 8.59
C VAL A 93 6.99 -9.97 8.03
N LEU A 94 6.93 -9.56 6.76
CA LEU A 94 5.70 -9.12 6.11
C LEU A 94 4.83 -10.27 5.59
N LYS A 95 5.41 -11.47 5.46
CA LYS A 95 4.71 -12.64 4.94
C LYS A 95 3.45 -12.96 5.74
N GLU A 96 3.50 -12.77 7.06
CA GLU A 96 2.39 -12.95 8.00
C GLU A 96 1.21 -12.00 7.75
N GLU A 97 1.39 -10.95 6.96
CA GLU A 97 0.38 -9.93 6.65
C GLU A 97 -0.10 -10.03 5.19
N SER A 98 0.45 -10.94 4.39
CA SER A 98 0.38 -10.90 2.92
C SER A 98 -0.42 -12.06 2.29
N ILE A 99 -0.39 -12.16 0.95
CA ILE A 99 -1.05 -13.23 0.17
C ILE A 99 -0.70 -14.66 0.59
N TYR A 100 0.44 -14.83 1.27
CA TYR A 100 0.98 -16.12 1.65
C TYR A 100 0.34 -16.73 2.90
N GLU A 101 -0.50 -16.00 3.64
CA GLU A 101 -1.24 -16.52 4.79
C GLU A 101 -2.51 -17.29 4.37
N PRO A 102 -2.96 -18.34 5.07
CA PRO A 102 -4.24 -18.99 4.75
C PRO A 102 -5.44 -18.03 4.84
N LEU A 103 -6.38 -18.12 3.89
CA LEU A 103 -7.56 -17.24 3.80
C LEU A 103 -8.42 -17.28 5.08
N GLU A 104 -8.54 -18.43 5.72
CA GLU A 104 -9.34 -18.61 6.94
C GLU A 104 -8.85 -17.74 8.11
N HIS A 105 -7.54 -17.49 8.18
CA HIS A 105 -6.95 -16.58 9.17
C HIS A 105 -7.16 -15.13 8.77
N ARG A 106 -7.01 -14.81 7.48
CA ARG A 106 -7.13 -13.44 6.94
C ARG A 106 -8.51 -12.80 7.08
N CYS A 107 -9.57 -13.58 7.28
CA CYS A 107 -10.93 -13.06 7.39
C CYS A 107 -11.49 -13.06 8.84
N ASN A 108 -10.71 -13.51 9.83
CA ASN A 108 -11.14 -13.49 11.23
C ASN A 108 -10.89 -12.11 11.86
N ARG A 109 -11.96 -11.37 12.19
CA ARG A 109 -11.87 -10.00 12.70
C ARG A 109 -11.09 -9.84 14.00
N ASN A 110 -11.16 -10.80 14.93
CA ASN A 110 -10.41 -10.69 16.19
C ASN A 110 -8.92 -10.93 15.93
N TYR A 111 -8.62 -11.85 15.02
CA TYR A 111 -7.26 -12.15 14.59
C TYR A 111 -6.61 -10.96 13.85
N ILE A 112 -7.36 -10.26 13.01
CA ILE A 112 -6.88 -9.07 12.29
C ILE A 112 -6.42 -7.96 13.24
N LYS A 113 -7.07 -7.80 14.40
CA LYS A 113 -6.67 -6.77 15.38
C LYS A 113 -5.32 -7.06 16.04
N GLU A 114 -4.91 -8.32 16.05
CA GLU A 114 -3.62 -8.76 16.58
C GLU A 114 -2.50 -8.56 15.56
N LYS A 115 -2.84 -8.31 14.28
CA LYS A 115 -1.88 -8.08 13.21
C LYS A 115 -1.15 -6.75 13.35
N LYS A 116 0.12 -6.74 12.98
CA LYS A 116 0.97 -5.54 13.07
C LYS A 116 0.48 -4.47 12.12
N LEU A 117 0.09 -4.86 10.89
CA LEU A 117 -0.39 -3.90 9.90
C LEU A 117 -1.62 -3.14 10.41
N TYR A 118 -2.57 -3.83 11.03
CA TYR A 118 -3.74 -3.20 11.66
C TYR A 118 -3.33 -2.18 12.73
N GLN A 119 -2.44 -2.56 13.65
CA GLN A 119 -1.99 -1.70 14.74
C GLN A 119 -1.26 -0.46 14.23
N ILE A 120 -0.41 -0.61 13.22
CA ILE A 120 0.33 0.49 12.59
C ILE A 120 -0.65 1.43 11.87
N MET A 121 -1.55 0.90 11.05
CA MET A 121 -2.53 1.70 10.32
C MET A 121 -3.44 2.46 11.27
N LYS A 122 -3.97 1.79 12.31
CA LYS A 122 -4.78 2.42 13.36
C LYS A 122 -4.04 3.59 14.01
N MET A 123 -2.81 3.35 14.49
CA MET A 123 -1.98 4.38 15.10
C MET A 123 -1.72 5.55 14.14
N GLN A 124 -1.44 5.27 12.86
CA GLN A 124 -1.18 6.31 11.87
C GLN A 124 -2.44 7.14 11.59
N ILE A 125 -3.62 6.52 11.48
CA ILE A 125 -4.90 7.22 11.28
C ILE A 125 -5.24 8.11 12.49
N GLU A 126 -5.07 7.59 13.71
CA GLU A 126 -5.38 8.33 14.95
C GLU A 126 -4.46 9.52 15.19
N LYS A 127 -3.21 9.46 14.70
CA LYS A 127 -2.25 10.56 14.78
C LYS A 127 -2.43 11.60 13.67
N ASP A 128 -3.11 11.23 12.59
CA ASP A 128 -3.22 12.05 11.40
C ASP A 128 -4.31 13.11 11.51
N ARG A 129 -4.16 14.19 10.74
CA ARG A 129 -5.12 15.29 10.76
C ARG A 129 -6.48 14.84 10.19
N PRO A 130 -7.59 15.27 10.80
CA PRO A 130 -8.92 14.83 10.37
C PRO A 130 -9.37 15.41 9.02
N ASP A 131 -8.77 16.52 8.58
CA ASP A 131 -9.05 17.17 7.30
C ASP A 131 -8.21 16.61 6.12
N GLU A 132 -7.48 15.52 6.35
CA GLU A 132 -6.59 14.90 5.37
C GLU A 132 -7.03 13.46 5.08
N ASN A 133 -7.13 13.12 3.80
CA ASN A 133 -7.32 11.73 3.37
C ASN A 133 -5.99 10.98 3.49
N ILE A 134 -6.05 9.67 3.74
CA ILE A 134 -4.85 8.87 4.00
C ILE A 134 -4.61 7.91 2.85
N ILE A 135 -3.37 7.86 2.35
CA ILE A 135 -2.93 6.92 1.33
C ILE A 135 -1.89 5.99 1.95
N PHE A 136 -2.24 4.73 2.18
CA PHE A 136 -1.26 3.73 2.56
C PHE A 136 -0.58 3.17 1.31
N PHE A 137 0.72 3.38 1.20
CA PHE A 137 1.54 2.79 0.15
C PHE A 137 2.23 1.54 0.68
N ILE A 138 1.95 0.40 0.05
CA ILE A 138 2.43 -0.92 0.46
C ILE A 138 3.25 -1.51 -0.68
N PRO A 139 4.59 -1.33 -0.70
CA PRO A 139 5.48 -1.77 -1.79
C PRO A 139 5.74 -3.29 -1.81
N TYR A 140 4.70 -4.09 -1.55
CA TYR A 140 4.74 -5.55 -1.62
C TYR A 140 3.32 -6.11 -1.86
N PRO A 141 3.19 -7.31 -2.45
CA PRO A 141 1.90 -7.91 -2.77
C PRO A 141 1.14 -8.35 -1.50
N ILE A 142 0.37 -7.43 -0.93
CA ILE A 142 -0.42 -7.67 0.29
C ILE A 142 -1.62 -8.58 0.06
N VAL A 143 -2.30 -8.44 -1.08
CA VAL A 143 -3.43 -9.26 -1.51
C VAL A 143 -3.27 -9.66 -2.98
N TYR A 144 -3.92 -10.76 -3.36
CA TYR A 144 -3.91 -11.19 -4.75
C TYR A 144 -4.86 -10.28 -5.51
N SER A 145 -4.35 -9.61 -6.53
CA SER A 145 -5.07 -8.53 -7.22
C SER A 145 -4.76 -8.59 -8.70
N GLU A 146 -5.77 -8.85 -9.52
CA GLU A 146 -5.62 -9.10 -10.96
C GLU A 146 -6.66 -8.28 -11.72
N SER A 147 -6.20 -7.53 -12.73
CA SER A 147 -7.03 -6.59 -13.49
C SER A 147 -8.11 -7.27 -14.33
N THR A 148 -7.88 -8.52 -14.73
CA THR A 148 -8.73 -9.31 -15.62
C THR A 148 -9.84 -10.05 -14.87
N SER A 149 -9.73 -10.19 -13.54
CA SER A 149 -10.69 -10.93 -12.74
C SER A 149 -11.82 -10.02 -12.28
N VAL A 150 -12.90 -9.99 -13.06
CA VAL A 150 -14.15 -9.28 -12.71
C VAL A 150 -14.77 -9.81 -11.41
N PHE A 151 -14.46 -11.06 -11.03
CA PHE A 151 -14.92 -11.67 -9.78
C PHE A 151 -13.97 -11.42 -8.60
N GLY A 152 -12.68 -11.18 -8.85
CA GLY A 152 -11.67 -10.94 -7.81
C GLY A 152 -11.95 -9.68 -6.98
N GLN A 153 -12.53 -8.64 -7.60
CA GLN A 153 -12.93 -7.41 -6.90
C GLN A 153 -14.10 -7.59 -5.91
N PHE A 154 -14.84 -8.71 -5.97
CA PHE A 154 -15.97 -9.01 -5.09
C PHE A 154 -15.63 -10.01 -3.97
N ALA A 155 -14.46 -10.62 -4.02
CA ALA A 155 -14.00 -11.49 -2.95
C ALA A 155 -13.55 -10.61 -1.77
N SER A 156 -14.17 -10.77 -0.61
CA SER A 156 -13.65 -10.17 0.62
C SER A 156 -12.25 -10.70 0.85
N ASP A 157 -11.28 -9.79 0.89
CA ASP A 157 -9.89 -10.12 1.12
C ASP A 157 -9.40 -9.62 2.49
N TYR A 158 -8.10 -9.77 2.73
CA TYR A 158 -7.46 -9.30 3.95
C TYR A 158 -7.59 -7.78 4.15
N LEU A 159 -7.57 -6.98 3.08
CA LEU A 159 -7.73 -5.53 3.19
C LEU A 159 -9.18 -5.15 3.54
N ASP A 160 -10.19 -5.87 3.01
CA ASP A 160 -11.59 -5.66 3.43
C ASP A 160 -11.77 -5.89 4.92
N ALA A 161 -11.27 -7.02 5.40
CA ALA A 161 -11.44 -7.40 6.79
C ALA A 161 -10.63 -6.47 7.73
N LEU A 162 -9.50 -5.93 7.26
CA LEU A 162 -8.75 -4.87 7.92
C LEU A 162 -9.52 -3.55 7.98
N TYR A 163 -10.16 -3.12 6.89
CA TYR A 163 -11.00 -1.92 6.89
C TYR A 163 -12.19 -2.05 7.84
N GLU A 164 -12.92 -3.18 7.77
CA GLU A 164 -14.07 -3.44 8.64
C GLU A 164 -13.72 -3.40 10.12
N ALA A 165 -12.51 -3.83 10.48
CA ALA A 165 -12.01 -3.75 11.85
C ALA A 165 -11.70 -2.29 12.24
N LEU A 166 -11.02 -1.54 11.35
CA LEU A 166 -10.65 -0.14 11.59
C LEU A 166 -11.87 0.77 11.70
N GLU A 167 -12.84 0.66 10.78
CA GLU A 167 -14.05 1.49 10.74
C GLU A 167 -14.88 1.41 12.03
N LYS A 168 -14.80 0.29 12.75
CA LYS A 168 -15.52 0.09 14.03
C LYS A 168 -14.82 0.69 15.24
N GLU A 169 -13.50 0.93 15.17
CA GLU A 169 -12.71 1.39 16.31
C GLU A 169 -12.15 2.79 16.14
N VAL A 170 -12.02 3.26 14.90
CA VAL A 170 -11.38 4.53 14.56
C VAL A 170 -12.43 5.45 13.96
N ASN A 171 -12.52 6.67 14.48
CA ASN A 171 -13.38 7.68 13.89
C ASN A 171 -12.73 8.22 12.61
N LEU A 172 -13.18 7.70 11.47
CA LEU A 172 -12.74 8.17 10.15
C LEU A 172 -13.37 9.52 9.75
N GLU A 173 -14.40 9.99 10.47
CA GLU A 173 -15.14 11.21 10.12
C GLU A 173 -15.55 11.23 8.64
N SER A 174 -15.14 12.25 7.88
CA SER A 174 -15.35 12.34 6.43
C SER A 174 -14.14 11.90 5.60
N ARG A 175 -13.06 11.42 6.22
CA ARG A 175 -11.82 11.08 5.53
C ARG A 175 -11.94 9.74 4.81
N GLU A 176 -11.38 9.67 3.60
CA GLU A 176 -11.25 8.43 2.84
C GLU A 176 -9.85 7.83 3.03
N ILE A 177 -9.80 6.50 3.15
CA ILE A 177 -8.56 5.74 3.18
C ILE A 177 -8.36 5.07 1.83
N PHE A 178 -7.18 5.26 1.27
CA PHE A 178 -6.73 4.67 0.02
C PHE A 178 -5.57 3.71 0.29
N ILE A 179 -5.48 2.65 -0.50
CA ILE A 179 -4.33 1.75 -0.50
C ILE A 179 -3.79 1.63 -1.92
N ILE A 180 -2.48 1.77 -2.06
CA ILE A 180 -1.74 1.56 -3.30
C ILE A 180 -0.75 0.41 -3.07
N TYR A 181 -0.83 -0.62 -3.91
CA TYR A 181 0.03 -1.81 -3.79
C TYR A 181 0.26 -2.48 -5.16
N PRO A 182 1.34 -3.28 -5.33
CA PRO A 182 1.60 -4.03 -6.57
C PRO A 182 0.46 -5.01 -6.90
N ALA A 183 0.01 -5.01 -8.16
CA ALA A 183 -0.94 -5.98 -8.71
C ALA A 183 -0.21 -7.16 -9.37
N SER A 184 -0.93 -8.19 -9.79
CA SER A 184 -0.37 -9.44 -10.32
C SER A 184 0.38 -9.28 -11.65
N GLU A 185 0.11 -8.24 -12.41
CA GLU A 185 0.82 -7.94 -13.65
C GLU A 185 2.04 -7.05 -13.37
N LYS A 186 3.14 -7.31 -14.10
CA LYS A 186 4.37 -6.54 -13.97
C LYS A 186 4.11 -5.04 -14.17
N ASN A 187 4.69 -4.22 -13.30
CA ASN A 187 4.55 -2.75 -13.27
C ASN A 187 3.12 -2.23 -13.10
N GLN A 188 2.18 -3.08 -12.73
CA GLN A 188 0.81 -2.68 -12.47
C GLN A 188 0.62 -2.46 -10.97
N PHE A 189 -0.07 -1.38 -10.62
CA PHE A 189 -0.44 -1.03 -9.25
C PHE A 189 -1.95 -1.03 -9.12
N ALA A 190 -2.44 -1.69 -8.08
CA ALA A 190 -3.81 -1.61 -7.63
C ALA A 190 -3.96 -0.39 -6.71
N ILE A 191 -4.96 0.43 -7.01
CA ILE A 191 -5.42 1.55 -6.20
C ILE A 191 -6.80 1.14 -5.69
N ARG A 192 -7.02 1.22 -4.38
CA ARG A 192 -8.30 0.86 -3.74
C ARG A 192 -8.74 1.95 -2.78
N THR A 193 -10.03 2.28 -2.80
CA THR A 193 -10.65 3.00 -1.67
C THR A 193 -11.13 1.96 -0.67
N MET A 194 -10.77 2.06 0.60
CA MET A 194 -11.16 1.02 1.57
C MET A 194 -12.67 0.97 1.84
N LYS A 195 -13.38 2.08 1.60
CA LYS A 195 -14.83 2.21 1.76
C LYS A 195 -15.66 1.55 0.65
N LYS A 196 -15.09 1.33 -0.53
CA LYS A 196 -15.82 0.82 -1.71
C LYS A 196 -15.09 -0.38 -2.28
N THR A 197 -15.83 -1.31 -2.87
CA THR A 197 -15.27 -2.49 -3.56
C THR A 197 -14.63 -2.16 -4.92
N ILE A 198 -14.30 -0.89 -5.18
CA ILE A 198 -13.71 -0.45 -6.44
C ILE A 198 -12.20 -0.52 -6.32
N VAL A 199 -11.61 -1.32 -7.21
CA VAL A 199 -10.16 -1.35 -7.46
C VAL A 199 -9.90 -0.78 -8.85
N GLU A 200 -8.94 0.12 -8.95
CA GLU A 200 -8.40 0.60 -10.21
C GLU A 200 -6.98 0.09 -10.39
N TYR A 201 -6.64 -0.30 -11.61
CA TYR A 201 -5.31 -0.77 -11.97
C TYR A 201 -4.64 0.26 -12.88
N VAL A 202 -3.42 0.66 -12.52
CA VAL A 202 -2.61 1.59 -13.31
C VAL A 202 -1.24 0.99 -13.58
N TYR A 203 -0.70 1.21 -14.78
CA TYR A 203 0.67 0.83 -15.10
C TYR A 203 1.63 1.96 -14.77
N TYR A 204 2.71 1.65 -14.08
CA TYR A 204 3.75 2.58 -13.68
C TYR A 204 5.12 1.90 -13.61
N GLU A 205 5.98 2.21 -14.57
CA GLU A 205 7.32 1.62 -14.70
C GLU A 205 8.35 2.27 -13.76
N GLY A 206 8.03 3.42 -13.17
CA GLY A 206 8.95 4.15 -12.30
C GLY A 206 9.31 3.45 -10.98
N MET A 207 8.89 2.20 -10.78
CA MET A 207 9.27 1.36 -9.63
C MET A 207 10.22 0.22 -9.98
N GLU A 208 10.49 -0.04 -11.28
CA GLU A 208 11.30 -1.18 -11.72
C GLU A 208 12.71 -1.20 -11.13
N GLU A 209 13.27 -0.03 -10.81
CA GLU A 209 14.59 0.06 -10.18
C GLU A 209 14.63 -0.43 -8.73
N TYR A 210 13.47 -0.54 -8.06
CA TYR A 210 13.36 -0.93 -6.65
C TYR A 210 12.88 -2.37 -6.51
N PHE A 211 11.85 -2.75 -7.26
CA PHE A 211 11.27 -4.08 -7.22
C PHE A 211 10.44 -4.38 -8.47
N SER A 212 10.26 -5.68 -8.73
CA SER A 212 9.36 -6.22 -9.75
C SER A 212 8.55 -7.35 -9.13
N TYR A 213 7.25 -7.34 -9.39
CA TYR A 213 6.34 -8.40 -8.97
C TYR A 213 5.46 -8.80 -10.15
N GLU A 214 5.36 -10.10 -10.38
CA GLU A 214 4.51 -10.68 -11.41
C GLU A 214 4.02 -12.05 -10.93
N THR A 215 2.75 -12.34 -11.18
CA THR A 215 2.18 -13.66 -10.96
C THR A 215 1.75 -14.27 -12.28
N MET A 216 2.42 -15.34 -12.67
CA MET A 216 2.08 -16.13 -13.85
C MET A 216 1.18 -17.31 -13.48
N ILE A 217 -0.01 -17.36 -14.06
CA ILE A 217 -0.85 -18.55 -14.00
C ILE A 217 -0.46 -19.47 -15.16
N ARG A 218 0.07 -20.66 -14.86
CA ARG A 218 0.16 -21.73 -15.86
C ARG A 218 -1.10 -22.59 -15.79
N VAL A 219 -1.82 -22.64 -16.92
CA VAL A 219 -2.85 -23.64 -17.18
C VAL A 219 -2.13 -24.87 -17.74
N GLU A 220 -2.09 -25.94 -16.97
CA GLU A 220 -1.74 -27.28 -17.46
C GLU A 220 -2.99 -27.98 -17.98
#